data_AF-A0A1Z3UA59-F1
#
_entry.id   AF-A0A1Z3UA59-F1
#
_cell.length_a   1.000
_cell.length_b   1.000
_cell.length_c   1.000
_cell.angle_alpha   90.00
_cell.angle_beta   90.00
_cell.angle_gamma   90.00
#
_symmetry.space_group_name_H-M   'P 1'
#
loop_
_entity.id
_entity.type
_entity.pdbx_description
1 polymer ?
#
loop_
_entity_poly.entity_id
_entity_poly.type
_entity_poly.pdbx_seq_one_letter_code
_entity_poly.pdbx_strand_id
1 'polypeptide(L)'
;MRAPVLTQKRARSLRWSMSLPEVLIWQRIRGHGFRRQHALGVFILDFYRTKDRLCIEIDGQQHDLARDARRDAWLADKDVRTIRIPATAVLNDADAVAEFILSL
;
A
#
# COMPACT_ATOMS: atom_id res chain seq x y z
N MET A 1 -8.99 -8.28 -11.55
CA MET A 1 -8.41 -7.66 -12.77
C MET A 1 -6.93 -7.99 -12.81
N ARG A 2 -6.42 -8.55 -13.92
CA ARG A 2 -5.00 -8.93 -14.02
C ARG A 2 -4.18 -7.70 -14.41
N ALA A 3 -3.18 -7.35 -13.62
CA ALA A 3 -2.27 -6.25 -13.94
C ALA A 3 -1.42 -6.58 -15.19
N PRO A 4 -1.01 -5.60 -16.01
CA PRO A 4 -0.08 -5.82 -17.12
C PRO A 4 1.22 -6.50 -16.67
N VAL A 5 1.88 -7.22 -17.57
CA VAL A 5 3.14 -7.95 -17.27
C VAL A 5 4.20 -7.02 -16.69
N LEU A 6 4.31 -5.79 -17.23
CA LEU A 6 5.26 -4.79 -16.73
C LEU A 6 4.95 -4.38 -15.28
N THR A 7 3.68 -4.15 -14.94
CA THR A 7 3.27 -3.83 -13.56
C THR A 7 3.55 -4.99 -12.62
N GLN A 8 3.29 -6.23 -13.04
CA GLN A 8 3.60 -7.42 -12.24
C GLN A 8 5.11 -7.58 -12.01
N LYS A 9 5.95 -7.32 -13.02
CA LYS A 9 7.42 -7.33 -12.89
C LYS A 9 7.90 -6.26 -11.93
N ARG A 10 7.38 -5.03 -12.05
CA ARG A 10 7.69 -3.92 -11.14
C ARG A 10 7.29 -4.24 -9.71
N ALA A 11 6.09 -4.75 -9.49
CA ALA A 11 5.62 -5.17 -8.17
C ALA A 11 6.51 -6.25 -7.56
N ARG A 12 7.00 -7.20 -8.37
CA ARG A 12 7.98 -8.19 -7.90
C ARG A 12 9.29 -7.53 -7.48
N SER A 13 9.79 -6.56 -8.24
CA SER A 13 11.02 -5.82 -7.88
C SER A 13 10.85 -5.05 -6.58
N LEU A 14 9.74 -4.32 -6.41
CA LEU A 14 9.46 -3.53 -5.21
C LEU A 14 9.37 -4.39 -3.94
N ARG A 15 8.99 -5.66 -4.06
CA ARG A 15 9.06 -6.60 -2.93
C ARG A 15 10.48 -6.85 -2.42
N TRP A 16 11.50 -6.63 -3.24
CA TRP A 16 12.90 -6.77 -2.82
C TRP A 16 13.51 -5.46 -2.35
N SER A 17 12.86 -4.33 -2.63
CA SER A 17 13.37 -2.98 -2.39
C SER A 17 12.35 -2.10 -1.66
N MET A 18 11.63 -2.66 -0.69
CA MET A 18 10.71 -1.89 0.16
C MET A 18 11.50 -0.87 0.99
N SER A 19 10.90 0.29 1.23
CA SER A 19 11.46 1.28 2.15
C SER A 19 11.50 0.76 3.60
N LEU A 20 12.31 1.38 4.45
CA LEU A 20 12.37 1.00 5.87
C LEU A 20 10.99 1.07 6.57
N PRO A 21 10.19 2.15 6.43
CA PRO A 21 8.82 2.20 6.95
C PRO A 21 7.94 1.04 6.46
N GLU A 22 7.97 0.71 5.17
CA GLU A 22 7.22 -0.42 4.63
C GLU A 22 7.68 -1.75 5.23
N VAL A 23 8.99 -1.97 5.41
CA VAL A 23 9.51 -3.19 6.04
C VAL A 23 9.00 -3.33 7.47
N LEU A 24 9.03 -2.24 8.25
CA LEU A 24 8.58 -2.23 9.65
C LEU A 24 7.10 -2.61 9.78
N ILE A 25 6.24 -2.06 8.91
CA ILE A 25 4.81 -2.40 8.87
C ILE A 25 4.60 -3.83 8.36
N TRP A 26 5.29 -4.22 7.28
CA TRP A 26 5.13 -5.55 6.70
C TRP A 26 5.41 -6.67 7.72
N GLN A 27 6.43 -6.51 8.55
CA GLN A 27 6.77 -7.47 9.59
C GLN A 27 5.64 -7.69 10.60
N ARG A 28 4.81 -6.68 10.84
CA ARG A 28 3.71 -6.70 11.83
C ARG A 28 2.39 -7.17 11.25
N ILE A 29 2.08 -6.79 10.00
CA ILE A 29 0.77 -7.11 9.39
C ILE A 29 0.80 -8.38 8.52
N ARG A 30 1.99 -8.95 8.24
CA ARG A 30 2.10 -10.22 7.50
C ARG A 30 1.35 -11.33 8.24
N GLY A 31 0.59 -12.13 7.51
CA GLY A 31 -0.25 -13.18 8.09
C GLY A 31 -1.70 -12.75 8.34
N HIS A 32 -2.00 -11.46 8.40
CA HIS A 32 -3.36 -10.92 8.59
C HIS A 32 -4.10 -10.66 7.25
N GLY A 33 -3.82 -11.47 6.23
CA GLY A 33 -4.47 -11.35 4.91
C GLY A 33 -3.95 -10.21 4.02
N PHE A 34 -2.98 -9.42 4.48
CA PHE A 34 -2.33 -8.39 3.68
C PHE A 34 -1.31 -8.97 2.68
N ARG A 35 -1.25 -8.34 1.52
CA ARG A 35 -0.24 -8.57 0.48
C ARG A 35 0.56 -7.28 0.31
N ARG A 36 1.89 -7.37 0.29
CA ARG A 36 2.74 -6.22 -0.02
C ARG A 36 2.97 -6.04 -1.51
N GLN A 37 3.11 -4.78 -1.95
CA GLN A 37 3.42 -4.39 -3.33
C GLN A 37 2.49 -5.14 -4.31
N HIS A 38 1.18 -4.92 -4.12
CA HIS A 38 0.12 -5.60 -4.84
C HIS A 38 -0.18 -4.88 -6.16
N ALA A 39 0.06 -5.55 -7.28
CA ALA A 39 -0.27 -5.00 -8.59
C ALA A 39 -1.78 -5.04 -8.85
N LEU A 40 -2.40 -3.88 -9.05
CA LEU A 40 -3.81 -3.73 -9.39
C LEU A 40 -3.94 -2.78 -10.60
N GLY A 41 -4.28 -3.35 -11.76
CA GLY A 41 -4.29 -2.60 -13.01
C GLY A 41 -2.92 -1.99 -13.31
N VAL A 42 -2.87 -0.68 -13.54
CA VAL A 42 -1.62 0.05 -13.81
C VAL A 42 -0.89 0.50 -12.53
N PHE A 43 -1.50 0.31 -11.36
CA PHE A 43 -0.95 0.75 -10.08
C PHE A 43 -0.38 -0.42 -9.27
N ILE A 44 0.49 -0.07 -8.34
CA ILE A 44 1.05 -1.00 -7.35
C ILE A 44 0.74 -0.37 -5.99
N LEU A 45 0.10 -1.17 -5.13
CA LEU A 45 -0.34 -0.75 -3.81
C LEU A 45 0.66 -1.26 -2.76
N ASP A 46 1.06 -0.43 -1.80
CA ASP A 46 2.09 -0.85 -0.83
C ASP A 46 1.61 -2.03 0.00
N PHE A 47 0.40 -1.94 0.55
CA PHE A 47 -0.29 -3.08 1.16
C PHE A 47 -1.74 -3.16 0.71
N TYR A 48 -2.20 -4.39 0.45
CA TYR A 48 -3.58 -4.65 0.03
C TYR A 48 -4.18 -5.84 0.75
N ARG A 49 -5.37 -5.68 1.32
CA ARG A 49 -6.17 -6.75 1.93
C ARG A 49 -7.43 -6.97 1.10
N THR A 50 -7.48 -8.13 0.43
CA THR A 50 -8.55 -8.44 -0.55
C THR A 50 -9.94 -8.52 0.09
N LYS A 51 -10.05 -9.00 1.34
CA LYS A 51 -11.33 -9.18 2.04
C LYS A 51 -12.13 -7.88 2.11
N ASP A 52 -11.46 -6.77 2.41
CA ASP A 52 -12.10 -5.47 2.66
C ASP A 52 -11.79 -4.45 1.57
N ARG A 53 -11.15 -4.89 0.47
CA ARG A 53 -10.67 -4.04 -0.63
C ARG A 53 -9.89 -2.82 -0.11
N LEU A 54 -9.05 -3.05 0.90
CA LEU A 54 -8.33 -2.01 1.62
C LEU A 54 -6.90 -1.90 1.08
N CYS A 55 -6.53 -0.69 0.67
CA CYS A 55 -5.20 -0.27 0.29
C CYS A 55 -4.61 0.61 1.41
N ILE A 56 -3.42 0.26 1.88
CA ILE A 56 -2.61 1.10 2.77
C ILE A 56 -1.38 1.54 1.99
N GLU A 57 -1.11 2.84 1.99
CA GLU A 57 0.05 3.46 1.35
C GLU A 57 0.93 4.11 2.42
N ILE A 58 2.25 3.95 2.31
CA ILE A 58 3.20 4.58 3.23
C ILE A 58 3.84 5.78 2.53
N ASP A 59 3.46 6.99 2.94
CA ASP A 59 3.76 8.24 2.23
C ASP A 59 5.00 8.96 2.82
N GLY A 60 6.02 9.17 2.00
CA GLY A 60 7.28 9.83 2.35
C GLY A 60 7.33 11.36 2.19
N GLN A 61 6.21 12.05 1.95
CA GLN A 61 6.11 13.51 1.71
C GLN A 61 6.52 14.04 0.32
N GLN A 62 6.49 13.21 -0.74
CA GLN A 62 6.60 13.69 -2.12
C GLN A 62 5.38 13.25 -2.93
N HIS A 63 4.27 13.95 -2.72
CA HIS A 63 3.02 13.68 -3.42
C HIS A 63 2.74 14.78 -4.47
N ASP A 64 2.76 14.36 -5.74
CA ASP A 64 2.23 15.14 -6.85
C ASP A 64 0.70 15.01 -6.84
N LEU A 65 0.04 16.03 -6.29
CA LEU A 65 -1.40 16.08 -6.04
C LEU A 65 -2.26 15.72 -7.26
N ALA A 66 -1.82 16.08 -8.47
CA ALA A 66 -2.56 15.80 -9.70
C ALA A 66 -2.51 14.30 -10.07
N ARG A 67 -1.35 13.66 -9.84
CA ARG A 67 -1.17 12.22 -10.06
C ARG A 67 -1.96 11.40 -9.06
N ASP A 68 -2.06 11.88 -7.83
CA ASP A 68 -2.85 11.26 -6.77
C ASP A 68 -4.35 11.27 -7.05
N ALA A 69 -4.91 12.38 -7.52
CA ALA A 69 -6.35 12.47 -7.80
C ALA A 69 -6.81 11.44 -8.85
N ARG A 70 -6.04 11.25 -9.92
CA ARG A 70 -6.34 10.23 -10.94
C ARG A 70 -6.21 8.81 -10.39
N ARG A 71 -5.19 8.57 -9.57
CA ARG A 71 -4.98 7.28 -8.92
C ARG A 71 -6.15 6.94 -8.00
N ASP A 72 -6.54 7.88 -7.16
CA ASP A 72 -7.60 7.71 -6.16
C ASP A 72 -8.95 7.51 -6.82
N ALA A 73 -9.29 8.30 -7.85
CA ALA A 73 -10.52 8.11 -8.62
C ALA A 73 -10.57 6.70 -9.27
N TRP A 74 -9.44 6.23 -9.82
CA TRP A 74 -9.38 4.90 -10.42
C TRP A 74 -9.53 3.78 -9.38
N LEU A 75 -8.95 3.94 -8.18
CA LEU A 75 -9.09 2.96 -7.10
C LEU A 75 -10.51 2.95 -6.54
N ALA A 76 -11.13 4.12 -6.39
CA ALA A 76 -12.52 4.26 -5.98
C ALA A 76 -13.49 3.57 -6.97
N ASP A 77 -13.26 3.70 -8.28
CA ASP A 77 -14.01 2.97 -9.33
C ASP A 77 -13.86 1.43 -9.24
N LYS A 78 -12.88 0.95 -8.46
CA LYS A 78 -12.69 -0.48 -8.15
C LYS A 78 -13.15 -0.86 -6.75
N ASP A 79 -13.89 0.02 -6.08
CA ASP A 79 -14.30 -0.07 -4.67
C ASP A 79 -13.11 -0.32 -3.73
N VAL A 80 -11.93 0.20 -4.08
CA VAL A 80 -10.76 0.09 -3.22
C VAL A 80 -10.70 1.30 -2.30
N ARG A 81 -10.83 1.06 -1.00
CA ARG A 81 -10.62 2.08 0.03
C ARG A 81 -9.13 2.28 0.23
N THR A 82 -8.64 3.50 0.07
CA THR A 82 -7.22 3.85 0.28
C THR A 82 -7.04 4.64 1.57
N ILE A 83 -6.07 4.26 2.38
CA ILE A 83 -5.60 5.01 3.55
C ILE A 83 -4.11 5.28 3.39
N ARG A 84 -3.72 6.55 3.47
CA ARG A 84 -2.32 6.98 3.43
C ARG A 84 -1.82 7.19 4.86
N ILE A 85 -0.68 6.58 5.17
CA ILE A 85 -0.03 6.69 6.47
C ILE A 85 1.31 7.40 6.26
N PRO A 86 1.57 8.52 6.96
CA PRO A 86 2.86 9.19 6.87
C PRO A 86 4.00 8.25 7.30
N ALA A 87 5.07 8.19 6.51
CA ALA A 87 6.27 7.46 6.83
C ALA A 87 6.85 7.89 8.18
N THR A 88 6.73 9.17 8.54
CA THR A 88 7.14 9.70 9.84
C THR A 88 6.36 9.09 11.00
N ALA A 89 5.07 8.79 10.83
CA ALA A 89 4.27 8.12 11.86
C ALA A 89 4.75 6.68 12.08
N VAL A 90 5.07 5.97 10.99
CA VAL A 90 5.65 4.61 11.06
C VAL A 90 7.02 4.62 11.75
N LEU A 91 7.88 5.57 11.40
CA LEU A 91 9.21 5.68 11.99
C LEU A 91 9.16 6.07 13.47
N ASN A 92 8.13 6.82 13.88
CA ASN A 92 7.92 7.19 15.27
C ASN A 92 7.41 6.00 16.10
N ASP A 93 6.39 5.28 15.61
CA ASP A 93 5.82 4.12 16.31
C ASP A 93 5.17 3.14 15.32
N ALA A 94 5.94 2.13 14.89
CA ALA A 94 5.46 1.14 13.94
C ALA A 94 4.44 0.15 14.54
N ASP A 95 4.47 -0.07 15.87
CA ASP A 95 3.56 -0.98 16.55
C ASP A 95 2.16 -0.36 16.63
N ALA A 96 2.06 0.89 17.10
CA ALA A 96 0.80 1.63 17.14
C ALA A 96 0.14 1.76 15.76
N VAL A 97 0.95 2.03 14.73
CA VAL A 97 0.45 2.10 13.34
C VAL A 97 -0.06 0.74 12.86
N ALA A 98 0.64 -0.35 13.17
CA ALA A 98 0.20 -1.68 12.78
C ALA A 98 -1.10 -2.09 13.50
N GLU A 99 -1.23 -1.79 14.79
CA GLU A 99 -2.47 -2.00 15.55
C GLU A 99 -3.65 -1.25 14.92
N PHE A 100 -3.44 0.02 14.56
CA PHE A 100 -4.43 0.79 13.82
C PHE A 100 -4.82 0.09 12.51
N ILE A 101 -3.86 -0.30 11.67
CA ILE A 101 -4.12 -1.00 10.39
C ILE A 101 -4.92 -2.29 10.61
N LEU A 102 -4.60 -3.06 11.65
CA LEU A 102 -5.26 -4.33 11.94
C LEU A 102 -6.68 -4.15 12.51
N SER A 103 -6.98 -2.99 13.10
CA SER A 103 -8.32 -2.64 13.61
C SER A 103 -9.30 -2.16 12.53
N LEU A 104 -8.80 -1.83 11.32
CA LEU A 104 -9.61 -1.45 10.16
C LEU A 104 -10.41 -2.64 9.61
#